data_AF-A0A382PBJ0-F1
#
_entry.id   AF-A0A382PBJ0-F1
#
_cell.length_a   1.000
_cell.length_b   1.000
_cell.length_c   1.000
_cell.angle_alpha   90.00
_cell.angle_beta   90.00
_cell.angle_gamma   90.00
#
_symmetry.space_group_name_H-M   'P 1'
#
loop_
_entity.id
_entity.type
_entity.pdbx_description
1 polymer ?
#
loop_
_entity_poly.entity_id
_entity_poly.type
_entity_poly.pdbx_seq_one_letter_code
_entity_poly.pdbx_strand_id
1 'polypeptide(L)' 'VEFLTDPTTWWIEPFTSDGSMRNALLTALLAVVSTSVIGTWVVLRGMSFLGDALAHGVMPGIAVAFILGVDTHLGA' A
#
# COMPACT_ATOMS: atom_id res chain seq x y z
N VAL A 1 -5.01 -4.76 32.14
CA VAL A 1 -6.49 -4.92 32.12
C VAL A 1 -7.19 -3.80 31.37
N GLU A 2 -6.51 -2.69 31.07
CA GLU A 2 -7.05 -1.53 30.36
C GLU A 2 -7.71 -1.88 29.01
N PHE A 3 -7.14 -2.83 28.26
CA PHE A 3 -7.74 -3.37 27.03
C PHE A 3 -9.17 -3.94 27.22
N LEU A 4 -9.46 -4.58 28.36
CA LEU A 4 -10.77 -5.18 28.62
C LEU A 4 -11.77 -4.18 29.23
N THR A 5 -11.29 -3.16 29.92
CA THR A 5 -12.12 -2.16 30.61
C THR A 5 -12.42 -0.95 29.74
N ASP A 6 -11.49 -0.54 28.88
CA ASP A 6 -11.69 0.51 27.88
C ASP A 6 -10.87 0.22 26.60
N PRO A 7 -11.41 -0.59 25.67
CA PRO A 7 -10.72 -0.95 24.45
C PRO A 7 -10.56 0.24 23.49
N THR A 8 -11.31 1.33 23.65
CA THR A 8 -11.34 2.43 22.68
C THR A 8 -9.98 3.11 22.53
N THR A 9 -9.21 3.13 23.62
CA THR A 9 -7.83 3.62 23.68
C THR A 9 -6.87 2.89 22.72
N TRP A 10 -7.09 1.59 22.47
CA TRP A 10 -6.24 0.81 21.58
C TRP A 10 -6.69 0.87 20.13
N TRP A 11 -8.00 0.87 19.89
CA TRP A 11 -8.56 0.75 18.54
C TRP A 11 -8.81 2.09 17.86
N ILE A 12 -9.11 3.15 18.60
CA ILE A 12 -9.63 4.41 18.04
C ILE A 12 -8.69 5.58 18.35
N GLU A 13 -8.18 5.69 19.58
CA GLU A 13 -7.29 6.79 20.02
C GLU A 13 -6.13 7.08 19.05
N PRO A 14 -5.41 6.08 18.49
CA PRO A 14 -4.29 6.37 17.60
C PRO A 14 -4.71 7.12 16.34
N PHE A 15 -5.94 6.88 15.85
CA PHE A 15 -6.48 7.54 14.66
C PHE A 15 -7.06 8.93 14.96
N THR A 16 -7.34 9.25 16.23
CA THR A 16 -7.84 10.57 16.65
C THR A 16 -6.73 11.48 17.16
N SER A 17 -5.69 10.91 17.75
CA SER A 17 -4.68 11.65 18.50
C SER A 17 -3.42 11.90 17.66
N ASP A 18 -3.06 10.98 16.75
CA ASP A 18 -1.85 11.09 15.92
C ASP A 18 -2.12 11.38 14.43
N GLY A 19 -1.49 12.44 13.91
CA GLY A 19 -1.59 12.82 12.49
C GLY A 19 -0.99 11.79 11.52
N SER A 20 0.09 11.12 11.91
CA SER A 20 0.75 10.09 11.08
C SER A 20 -0.15 8.87 10.87
N MET A 21 -0.90 8.46 11.89
CA MET A 21 -1.83 7.32 11.78
C MET A 21 -2.99 7.64 10.83
N ARG A 22 -3.48 8.89 10.85
CA ARG A 22 -4.48 9.38 9.89
C ARG A 22 -3.95 9.38 8.46
N ASN A 23 -2.72 9.86 8.25
CA ASN A 23 -2.09 9.84 6.93
C ASN A 23 -1.89 8.39 6.44
N ALA A 24 -1.43 7.49 7.31
CA ALA A 24 -1.32 6.07 6.99
C ALA A 24 -2.67 5.48 6.57
N LEU A 25 -3.74 5.76 7.32
CA LEU A 25 -5.10 5.31 6.99
C LEU A 25 -5.56 5.85 5.62
N LEU A 26 -5.34 7.13 5.34
CA LEU A 26 -5.69 7.76 4.05
C LEU A 26 -4.90 7.13 2.89
N THR A 27 -3.59 6.97 3.05
CA THR A 27 -2.75 6.34 2.01
C THR A 27 -3.15 4.88 1.76
N ALA A 28 -3.45 4.11 2.82
CA ALA A 28 -3.93 2.73 2.69
C ALA A 28 -5.29 2.67 1.98
N LEU A 29 -6.21 3.57 2.31
CA LEU A 29 -7.53 3.65 1.65
C LEU A 29 -7.38 3.92 0.15
N LEU A 30 -6.55 4.91 -0.23
CA LEU A 30 -6.26 5.22 -1.62
C LEU A 30 -5.61 4.03 -2.34
N ALA A 31 -4.68 3.34 -1.68
CA ALA A 31 -4.04 2.15 -2.23
C ALA A 31 -5.05 1.01 -2.46
N VAL A 32 -5.93 0.73 -1.50
CA VAL A 32 -6.97 -0.31 -1.60
C VAL A 32 -7.95 -0.03 -2.73
N VAL A 33 -8.42 1.21 -2.87
CA VAL A 33 -9.33 1.58 -3.96
C VAL A 33 -8.66 1.34 -5.32
N SER A 34 -7.42 1.83 -5.47
CA SER A 34 -6.66 1.69 -6.71
C SER A 34 -6.39 0.23 -7.08
N THR A 35 -5.90 -0.55 -6.12
CA THR A 35 -5.57 -1.98 -6.33
C THR A 35 -6.80 -2.84 -6.51
N SER A 36 -7.92 -2.55 -5.85
CA SER A 36 -9.18 -3.30 -6.02
C SER A 36 -9.76 -3.12 -7.42
N VAL A 37 -9.71 -1.89 -7.97
CA VAL A 37 -10.17 -1.62 -9.34
C VAL A 37 -9.31 -2.36 -10.36
N ILE A 38 -7.99 -2.22 -10.27
CA ILE A 38 -7.05 -2.88 -11.19
C ILE A 38 -7.17 -4.40 -11.05
N GLY A 39 -7.16 -4.94 -9.84
CA GLY A 39 -7.27 -6.38 -9.58
C GLY A 39 -8.56 -6.97 -10.14
N THR A 40 -9.70 -6.31 -9.95
CA THR A 40 -10.99 -6.76 -10.53
C THR A 40 -10.92 -6.78 -12.06
N TRP A 41 -10.36 -5.74 -12.67
CA TRP A 41 -10.17 -5.68 -14.13
C TRP A 41 -9.27 -6.80 -14.66
N VAL A 42 -8.16 -7.09 -13.96
CA VAL A 42 -7.22 -8.17 -14.30
C VAL A 42 -7.91 -9.54 -14.28
N VAL A 43 -8.72 -9.79 -13.24
CA VAL A 43 -9.49 -11.04 -13.10
C VAL A 43 -10.50 -11.18 -14.22
N LEU A 44 -11.26 -10.11 -14.53
CA LEU A 44 -12.24 -10.13 -15.62
C LEU A 44 -11.60 -10.37 -16.99
N ARG A 45 -10.35 -9.91 -17.20
CA ARG A 45 -9.63 -10.09 -18.46
C ARG A 45 -8.80 -11.37 -18.54
N GLY A 46 -8.87 -12.22 -17.51
CA GLY A 46 -8.17 -13.50 -17.47
C GLY A 46 -6.64 -13.40 -17.49
N MET A 47 -6.08 -12.26 -17.08
CA MET A 47 -4.62 -12.05 -17.07
C MET A 47 -4.01 -12.61 -15.78
N SER A 48 -3.83 -13.93 -15.69
CA SER A 48 -3.31 -14.55 -14.46
C SER A 48 -1.85 -14.23 -14.17
N PHE A 49 -1.05 -13.82 -15.16
CA PHE A 49 0.39 -13.59 -15.03
C PHE A 49 0.80 -12.13 -14.85
N LEU A 50 -0.15 -11.19 -14.81
CA LEU A 50 0.20 -9.77 -14.71
C LEU A 50 1.00 -9.46 -13.44
N GLY A 51 0.62 -10.07 -12.31
CA GLY A 51 1.32 -9.86 -11.04
C GLY A 51 2.78 -10.33 -11.07
N ASP A 52 3.05 -11.45 -11.75
CA ASP A 52 4.41 -11.99 -11.88
C ASP A 52 5.28 -11.08 -12.78
N ALA A 53 4.72 -10.61 -13.90
CA ALA A 53 5.40 -9.66 -14.78
C ALA A 53 5.69 -8.31 -14.07
N LEU A 54 4.76 -7.81 -13.26
CA LEU A 54 4.96 -6.60 -12.47
C LEU A 54 6.06 -6.78 -11.43
N ALA A 55 6.09 -7.90 -10.69
CA ALA A 55 7.13 -8.16 -9.69
C ALA A 55 8.54 -8.18 -10.31
N HIS A 56 8.68 -8.76 -11.51
CA HIS A 56 9.94 -8.83 -12.26
C HIS A 56 10.32 -7.51 -12.95
N GLY A 57 9.40 -6.56 -13.11
CA GLY A 57 9.71 -5.24 -13.66
C GLY A 57 10.03 -4.21 -12.57
N VAL A 58 9.15 -4.11 -11.57
CA VAL A 58 9.16 -3.07 -10.54
C VAL A 58 10.36 -3.20 -9.60
N MET A 59 10.60 -4.38 -9.03
CA MET A 59 11.69 -4.60 -8.07
C MET A 59 13.08 -4.27 -8.67
N PRO A 60 13.47 -4.81 -9.84
CA PRO A 60 14.73 -4.43 -10.46
C PRO A 60 14.74 -2.98 -10.97
N GLY A 61 13.61 -2.44 -11.42
CA GLY A 61 13.50 -1.03 -11.83
C GLY A 61 13.84 -0.06 -10.69
N ILE A 62 13.28 -0.31 -9.50
CA ILE A 62 13.60 0.45 -8.28
C ILE A 62 15.08 0.31 -7.94
N ALA A 63 15.63 -0.91 -8.02
CA ALA A 63 17.05 -1.15 -7.72
C ALA A 63 17.99 -0.39 -8.69
N VAL A 64 17.65 -0.36 -9.98
CA VAL A 64 18.40 0.40 -10.99
C VAL A 64 18.30 1.91 -10.72
N ALA A 65 17.10 2.43 -10.44
CA ALA A 65 16.90 3.84 -10.10
C ALA A 65 17.73 4.24 -8.87
N PHE A 66 17.75 3.39 -7.84
CA PHE A 66 18.55 3.59 -6.64
C PHE A 66 20.07 3.65 -6.94
N ILE A 67 20.59 2.72 -7.76
CA ILE A 67 22.02 2.71 -8.12
C ILE A 67 22.42 3.94 -8.92
N LEU A 68 21.54 4.40 -9.82
CA LEU A 68 21.76 5.59 -10.65
C LEU A 68 21.57 6.90 -9.88
N GLY A 69 21.08 6.86 -8.64
CA GLY A 69 20.82 8.05 -7.82
C GLY A 69 19.64 8.90 -8.32
N VAL A 70 18.76 8.32 -9.13
CA VAL A 70 17.52 8.95 -9.60
C VAL A 70 16.36 8.56 -8.69
N ASP A 71 15.27 9.33 -8.78
CA ASP A 71 14.09 9.11 -7.95
C ASP A 71 13.53 7.68 -8.13
N THR A 72 13.30 6.99 -7.02
CA THR A 72 12.84 5.59 -7.03
C THR A 72 11.40 5.43 -7.52
N HIS A 73 10.59 6.49 -7.46
CA HIS A 73 9.22 6.45 -8.00
C HIS A 73 9.22 6.40 -9.53
N LEU A 74 10.32 6.79 -10.21
CA LEU A 74 10.48 6.58 -11.65
C LEU A 74 10.85 5.13 -12.01
N GLY A 75 11.51 4.43 -11.09
CA GLY A 75 11.92 3.03 -11.29
C GLY A 75 10.85 2.03 -10.84
N ALA A 76 9.93 2.45 -9.98
CA ALA A 76 8.77 1.68 -9.53
C ALA A 76 7.69 1.61 -10.61
#